data_AF-A0A431FJX7-F1
#
_entry.id   AF-A0A431FJX7-F1
#
_cell.length_a   1.000
_cell.length_b   1.000
_cell.length_c   1.000
_cell.angle_alpha   90.00
_cell.angle_beta   90.00
_cell.angle_gamma   90.00
#
_symmetry.space_group_name_H-M   'P 1'
#
loop_
_entity.id
_entity.type
_entity.pdbx_description
1 polymer ?
#
loop_
_entity_poly.entity_id
_entity_poly.type
_entity_poly.pdbx_seq_one_letter_code
_entity_poly.pdbx_strand_id
1 'polypeptide(L)' 'MSGNKDIYEIYTSNGLILEVDKNTNQIIFDKRKDGREVGKYTQEYSKALFEADRILRTSPYINY' A
#
# COMPACT_ATOMS: atom_id res chain seq x y z
N MET A 1 -12.17 8.39 -15.17
CA MET A 1 -12.87 7.46 -14.27
C MET A 1 -12.47 7.80 -12.84
N SER A 2 -13.26 8.63 -12.17
CA SER A 2 -13.07 9.00 -10.76
C SER A 2 -14.26 8.40 -10.00
N GLY A 3 -14.18 7.10 -9.74
CA GLY A 3 -14.93 6.53 -8.63
C GLY A 3 -14.09 6.76 -7.38
N ASN A 4 -14.70 7.20 -6.28
CA ASN A 4 -14.03 7.26 -4.98
C ASN A 4 -13.38 5.89 -4.72
N LYS A 5 -12.05 5.81 -4.87
CA LYS A 5 -11.33 4.58 -4.56
C LYS A 5 -11.39 4.43 -3.05
N ASP A 6 -11.98 3.33 -2.60
CA ASP A 6 -11.90 2.96 -1.20
C ASP A 6 -10.48 2.45 -0.95
N ILE A 7 -9.72 3.17 -0.12
CA ILE A 7 -8.29 2.94 0.08
C ILE A 7 -7.98 2.60 1.53
N TYR A 8 -6.93 1.81 1.73
CA TYR A 8 -6.28 1.66 3.03
C TYR A 8 -4.78 1.89 2.88
N GLU A 9 -4.13 2.25 3.98
CA GLU A 9 -2.71 2.63 3.99
C GLU A 9 -1.85 1.55 4.64
N ILE A 10 -0.72 1.24 4.01
CA ILE A 10 0.37 0.47 4.61
C ILE A 10 1.50 1.44 4.98
N TYR A 11 1.89 1.42 6.25
CA TYR A 11 3.01 2.21 6.76
C TYR A 11 4.28 1.37 6.74
N THR A 12 5.29 1.81 5.99
CA THR A 12 6.58 1.13 5.92
C THR A 12 7.53 1.63 7.00
N SER A 13 8.52 0.81 7.37
CA SER A 13 9.50 1.14 8.41
C SER A 13 10.38 2.36 8.07
N ASN A 14 10.55 2.68 6.79
CA ASN A 14 11.25 3.88 6.33
C ASN A 14 10.34 5.12 6.21
N GLY A 15 9.13 5.07 6.76
CA GLY A 15 8.20 6.22 6.84
C GLY A 15 7.48 6.54 5.54
N LEU A 16 7.45 5.62 4.58
CA LEU A 16 6.59 5.76 3.39
C LEU A 16 5.19 5.27 3.71
N ILE A 17 4.21 5.96 3.15
CA ILE A 17 2.80 5.57 3.20
C ILE A 17 2.45 5.06 1.82
N LEU A 18 1.97 3.82 1.75
CA LEU A 18 1.52 3.19 0.51
C LEU A 18 0.00 3.11 0.51
N GLU A 19 -0.63 3.74 -0.47
CA GLU A 19 -2.07 3.63 -0.68
C GLU A 19 -2.40 2.34 -1.43
N VAL A 20 -3.37 1.60 -0.93
CA VAL A 20 -3.83 0.34 -1.53
C VAL A 20 -5.31 0.45 -1.84
N ASP A 21 -5.68 0.11 -3.08
CA ASP A 21 -7.08 0.00 -3.49
C ASP A 21 -7.70 -1.24 -2.83
N LYS A 22 -8.74 -1.05 -2.01
CA LYS A 22 -9.39 -2.13 -1.25
C LYS A 22 -10.06 -3.18 -2.12
N ASN A 23 -10.55 -2.81 -3.31
CA ASN A 23 -11.29 -3.72 -4.18
C ASN A 23 -10.37 -4.69 -4.90
N THR A 24 -9.16 -4.23 -5.23
CA THR A 24 -8.20 -4.97 -6.03
C THR A 24 -7.01 -5.49 -5.23
N ASN A 25 -6.82 -4.97 -4.02
CA ASN A 25 -5.66 -5.22 -3.17
C ASN A 25 -4.33 -4.90 -3.90
N GLN A 26 -4.33 -3.82 -4.71
CA GLN A 26 -3.17 -3.37 -5.46
C GLN A 26 -2.65 -2.05 -4.89
N ILE A 27 -1.33 -1.96 -4.73
CA ILE A 27 -0.66 -0.72 -4.36
C ILE A 27 -0.82 0.28 -5.52
N ILE A 28 -1.27 1.49 -5.20
CA ILE A 28 -1.47 2.56 -6.15
C ILE A 28 -0.13 3.26 -6.38
N PHE A 29 0.39 3.15 -7.59
CA PHE A 29 1.58 3.88 -8.03
C PHE A 29 1.15 5.10 -8.83
N ASP A 30 0.93 6.22 -8.16
CA ASP A 30 0.65 7.47 -8.84
C ASP A 30 1.92 8.06 -9.47
N LYS A 31 1.75 8.68 -10.64
CA LYS A 31 2.83 9.46 -11.24
C LYS A 31 3.30 10.52 -10.25
N ARG A 32 4.61 10.60 -10.04
CA ARG A 32 5.18 11.67 -9.23
C ARG A 32 4.86 13.01 -9.90
N LYS A 33 4.63 14.04 -9.08
CA LYS A 33 4.34 15.41 -9.56
C LYS A 33 5.43 15.98 -10.48
N ASP A 34 6.66 15.47 -10.35
CA ASP A 34 7.81 15.83 -11.17
C ASP A 34 7.91 15.04 -12.49
N GLY A 35 6.90 14.24 -12.84
CA GLY A 35 6.83 13.51 -14.10
C GLY A 35 7.72 12.27 -14.17
N ARG A 36 8.47 11.93 -13.11
CA ARG A 36 9.27 10.71 -13.09
C ARG A 36 8.39 9.47 -13.16
N GLU A 37 8.81 8.52 -13.99
CA GLU A 37 8.18 7.21 -14.03
C GLU A 37 8.36 6.51 -12.68
N VAL A 38 7.26 5.96 -12.19
CA VAL A 38 7.25 5.02 -11.07
C VAL A 38 7.08 3.62 -11.63
N GLY A 39 7.64 2.63 -10.92
CA GLY A 39 7.47 1.24 -11.28
C GLY A 39 6.01 0.82 -11.36
N LYS A 40 5.74 -0.32 -12.01
CA LYS A 40 4.40 -0.91 -12.03
C LYS A 40 4.20 -1.81 -10.83
N TYR A 41 2.97 -1.88 -10.34
CA TYR A 41 2.57 -2.89 -9.36
C TYR A 41 2.87 -4.29 -9.88
N THR A 42 3.50 -5.11 -9.04
CA THR A 42 3.55 -6.56 -9.21
C THR A 42 3.15 -7.22 -7.89
N GLN A 43 2.33 -8.25 -7.99
CA GLN A 43 1.90 -9.00 -6.81
C GLN A 43 3.10 -9.64 -6.11
N GLU A 44 4.04 -10.21 -6.86
CA GLU A 44 5.22 -10.89 -6.32
C GLU A 44 6.07 -9.98 -5.45
N TYR A 45 6.36 -8.76 -5.91
CA TYR A 45 7.21 -7.83 -5.16
C TYR A 45 6.48 -7.16 -3.99
N SER A 46 5.15 -7.27 -3.94
CA SER A 46 4.32 -6.66 -2.89
C SER A 46 3.99 -7.63 -1.75
N LYS A 47 4.29 -8.93 -1.89
CA LYS A 47 3.97 -9.96 -0.88
C LYS A 47 4.48 -9.62 0.51
N ALA A 48 5.72 -9.18 0.63
CA ALA A 48 6.33 -8.86 1.92
C ALA A 48 5.64 -7.67 2.61
N LEU A 49 5.21 -6.66 1.84
CA LEU A 49 4.50 -5.50 2.36
C LEU A 49 3.12 -5.89 2.90
N PHE A 50 2.37 -6.70 2.14
CA PHE A 50 1.05 -7.18 2.57
C PHE A 50 1.14 -8.10 3.79
N GLU A 51 2.14 -8.98 3.85
CA GLU A 51 2.31 -9.88 4.99
C GLU A 51 2.70 -9.11 6.26
N ALA A 52 3.58 -8.11 6.14
CA ALA A 52 3.93 -7.24 7.26
C ALA A 52 2.71 -6.45 7.76
N ASP A 53 1.91 -5.87 6.87
CA ASP A 53 0.68 -5.16 7.22
C ASP A 53 -0.34 -6.10 7.90
N ARG A 54 -0.51 -7.33 7.38
CA ARG A 54 -1.37 -8.36 7.99
C ARG A 54 -0.92 -8.65 9.42
N ILE A 55 0.35 -8.92 9.63
CA ILE A 55 0.92 -9.21 10.96
C ILE A 55 0.65 -8.04 11.91
N LEU A 56 0.92 -6.80 11.47
CA LEU A 56 0.69 -5.60 12.27
C LEU A 56 -0.78 -5.47 12.70
N ARG A 57 -1.72 -5.59 11.74
CA ARG A 57 -3.17 -5.49 11.99
C ARG A 57 -3.72 -6.58 12.88
N THR A 58 -3.12 -7.76 12.84
CA THR A 58 -3.50 -8.90 13.70
C THR A 58 -2.69 -8.97 15.00
N SER A 59 -1.77 -8.03 15.24
CA SER A 59 -0.90 -8.05 16.40
C SER A 59 -1.72 -7.86 17.69
N PRO A 60 -1.47 -8.66 18.75
CA PRO A 60 -2.08 -8.41 20.05
C PRO A 60 -1.63 -7.07 20.68
N TYR A 61 -0.56 -6.45 20.14
CA TYR A 61 0.01 -5.20 20.61
C TYR A 61 -0.37 -3.98 19.75
N ILE A 62 -1.29 -4.10 18.80
CA ILE A 62 -1.63 -2.99 17.88
C ILE A 62 -2.13 -1.72 18.60
N ASN A 63 -2.76 -1.88 19.75
CA ASN A 63 -3.34 -0.78 20.54
C ASN A 63 -2.58 -0.52 21.85
N TYR A 64 -1.38 -1.08 22.01
CA TYR A 64 -0.57 -0.89 23.23
C TYR A 64 0.15 0.47 23.23
#